data_AF-A0A0F9GJS9-F1
#
_entry.id   AF-A0A0F9GJS9-F1
#
_cell.length_a   1.000
_cell.length_b   1.000
_cell.length_c   1.000
_cell.angle_alpha   90.00
_cell.angle_beta   90.00
_cell.angle_gamma   90.00
#
_symmetry.space_group_name_H-M   'P 1'
#
loop_
_entity.id
_entity.type
_entity.pdbx_description
1 polymer ?
#
loop_
_entity_poly.entity_id
_entity_poly.type
_entity_poly.pdbx_seq_one_letter_code
_entity_poly.pdbx_strand_id
1 'polypeptide(L)'
;MAELRYTNRDYAAIREGMIADAQFKTPEWTNFNQGELGVALIELVSSALDVLSFALDGLSNETFLPTAVTKPSVVALLRNIGYEMARPIASTATVEFILNTPSPVPITIPAGTIVGNDQGVEFVVQEDVIIQAGVLNVAVTVFEGTFHAEGPFTSNGQDDQLLRFGFNNVAENFLDVFVDGVQWTEEKFAELQPTQNPEVYRVTENVDGSAEILFSTALGDVPAAGELIEFRYVSTNGAAGNIGALVVDTIITEILVPLTVSVTVEQDEQSGGGLERESIKDAKVNGPRALRTNNRIVTLLDFIDFVSIQDGVESTSAVNHSGFVEMYVRLFRDIGTGLFPVFKVEAPIMIPLVDVGTGGTVPASTEVFVAVTSKDANGKETNVRLLDPATGVALANSLSITTGGGPSTHSIEVQINAVQPPNTTVFNVYAGFSLSAMFLVANDV
;
A
#
# COMPACT_ATOMS: atom_id res chain seq x y z
N MET A 1 3.88 5.79 56.35
CA MET A 1 3.19 5.82 55.04
C MET A 1 3.31 4.43 54.47
N ALA A 2 2.21 3.84 54.01
CA ALA A 2 2.30 2.62 53.20
C ALA A 2 3.12 2.95 51.94
N GLU A 3 4.16 2.16 51.69
CA GLU A 3 4.99 2.28 50.50
C GLU A 3 4.12 1.96 49.27
N LEU A 4 3.97 2.91 48.35
CA LEU A 4 3.11 2.73 47.18
C LEU A 4 3.81 1.79 46.18
N ARG A 5 3.35 0.54 46.09
CA ARG A 5 3.90 -0.49 45.19
C ARG A 5 3.05 -0.61 43.93
N TYR A 6 3.54 -0.05 42.83
CA TYR A 6 2.80 0.04 41.57
C TYR A 6 2.57 -1.29 40.85
N THR A 7 3.36 -2.32 41.15
CA THR A 7 3.33 -3.64 40.49
C THR A 7 2.55 -4.70 41.27
N ASN A 8 2.18 -4.44 42.53
CA ASN A 8 1.57 -5.41 43.42
C ASN A 8 0.05 -5.23 43.44
N ARG A 9 -0.60 -5.49 42.31
CA ARG A 9 -2.03 -5.25 42.07
C ARG A 9 -2.85 -6.52 41.89
N ASP A 10 -2.31 -7.67 42.31
CA ASP A 10 -3.09 -8.90 42.36
C ASP A 10 -4.00 -8.93 43.61
N TYR A 11 -5.01 -9.80 43.57
CA TYR A 11 -5.95 -9.97 44.68
C TYR A 11 -5.26 -10.13 46.05
N ALA A 12 -4.22 -10.96 46.12
CA ALA A 12 -3.53 -11.28 47.37
C ALA A 12 -2.82 -10.05 47.95
N ALA A 13 -2.08 -9.33 47.11
CA ALA A 13 -1.39 -8.10 47.46
C ALA A 13 -2.34 -6.99 47.91
N ILE A 14 -3.46 -6.81 47.19
CA ILE A 14 -4.46 -5.81 47.53
C ILE A 14 -5.08 -6.15 48.89
N ARG A 15 -5.47 -7.41 49.09
CA ARG A 15 -6.04 -7.89 50.35
C ARG A 15 -5.09 -7.68 51.52
N GLU A 16 -3.82 -8.09 51.38
CA GLU A 16 -2.79 -7.90 52.40
C GLU A 16 -2.55 -6.42 52.69
N GLY A 17 -2.48 -5.59 51.65
CA GLY A 17 -2.34 -4.14 51.78
C GLY A 17 -3.51 -3.49 52.52
N MET A 18 -4.75 -3.91 52.22
CA MET A 18 -5.95 -3.41 52.89
C MET A 18 -6.02 -3.85 54.37
N ILE A 19 -5.62 -5.08 54.70
CA ILE A 19 -5.53 -5.54 56.09
C ILE A 19 -4.45 -4.76 56.85
N ALA A 20 -3.28 -4.55 56.25
CA ALA A 20 -2.21 -3.76 56.87
C ALA A 20 -2.64 -2.30 57.10
N ASP A 21 -3.34 -1.70 56.14
CA ASP A 21 -3.89 -0.34 56.27
C ASP A 21 -5.00 -0.26 57.32
N ALA A 22 -5.86 -1.28 57.42
CA ALA A 22 -6.87 -1.39 58.47
C ALA A 22 -6.24 -1.50 59.87
N GLN A 23 -5.22 -2.33 60.06
CA GLN A 23 -4.50 -2.44 61.33
C GLN A 23 -3.83 -1.13 61.75
N PHE A 24 -3.38 -0.34 60.78
CA PHE A 24 -2.76 0.96 61.03
C PHE A 24 -3.79 2.05 61.35
N LYS A 25 -4.89 2.13 60.58
CA LYS A 25 -5.90 3.19 60.71
C LYS A 25 -6.92 2.96 61.80
N THR A 26 -7.25 1.70 62.07
CA THR A 26 -8.22 1.29 63.10
C THR A 26 -7.59 0.25 64.04
N PRO A 27 -6.67 0.66 64.93
CA PRO A 27 -5.99 -0.26 65.84
C PRO A 27 -6.93 -1.03 66.78
N GLU A 28 -8.14 -0.51 67.01
CA GLU A 28 -9.20 -1.17 67.78
C GLU A 28 -9.78 -2.42 67.11
N TRP A 29 -9.67 -2.53 65.78
CA TRP A 29 -10.11 -3.70 65.04
C TRP A 29 -9.01 -4.77 65.04
N THR A 30 -9.21 -5.83 65.82
CA THR A 30 -8.18 -6.85 66.09
C THR A 30 -8.49 -8.24 65.51
N ASN A 31 -9.70 -8.47 65.02
CA ASN A 31 -10.14 -9.78 64.54
C ASN A 31 -10.12 -9.83 63.01
N PHE A 32 -9.11 -10.49 62.44
CA PHE A 32 -8.94 -10.68 60.99
C PHE A 32 -9.15 -12.14 60.56
N ASN A 33 -10.02 -12.87 61.26
CA ASN A 33 -10.37 -14.23 60.87
C ASN A 33 -11.24 -14.25 59.60
N GLN A 34 -11.12 -15.32 58.81
CA GLN A 34 -11.83 -15.45 57.52
C GLN A 34 -13.36 -15.38 57.63
N GLY A 35 -13.93 -15.76 58.78
CA GLY A 35 -15.38 -15.73 59.01
C GLY A 35 -15.93 -14.36 59.43
N GLU A 36 -15.09 -13.35 59.56
CA GLU A 36 -15.50 -12.02 60.02
C GLU A 36 -15.99 -11.15 58.85
N LEU A 37 -17.08 -10.39 59.07
CA LEU A 37 -17.72 -9.61 58.01
C LEU A 37 -16.79 -8.53 57.44
N GLY A 38 -15.93 -7.92 58.27
CA GLY A 38 -14.96 -6.92 57.82
C GLY A 38 -13.96 -7.50 56.83
N VAL A 39 -13.42 -8.68 57.12
CA VAL A 39 -12.57 -9.43 56.19
C VAL A 39 -13.32 -9.80 54.91
N ALA A 40 -14.57 -10.27 55.00
CA ALA A 40 -15.37 -10.59 53.80
C ALA A 40 -15.60 -9.37 52.89
N LEU A 41 -15.81 -8.18 53.46
CA LEU A 41 -15.90 -6.93 52.71
C LEU A 41 -14.57 -6.55 52.07
N ILE A 42 -13.44 -6.72 52.78
CA ILE A 42 -12.09 -6.53 52.21
C ILE A 42 -11.88 -7.47 51.02
N GLU A 43 -12.27 -8.74 51.14
CA GLU A 43 -12.13 -9.73 50.07
C GLU A 43 -12.97 -9.37 48.85
N LEU A 44 -14.22 -8.92 49.05
CA LEU A 44 -15.08 -8.44 47.97
C LEU A 44 -14.45 -7.24 47.25
N VAL A 45 -14.01 -6.22 47.99
CA VAL A 45 -13.38 -5.03 47.41
C VAL A 45 -12.06 -5.39 46.71
N SER A 46 -11.27 -6.30 47.29
CA SER A 46 -10.02 -6.78 46.69
C SER A 46 -10.29 -7.48 45.36
N SER A 47 -11.33 -8.31 45.27
CA SER A 47 -11.72 -8.95 44.00
C SER A 47 -12.15 -7.94 42.93
N ALA A 48 -12.88 -6.89 43.33
CA ALA A 48 -13.29 -5.84 42.41
C ALA A 48 -12.09 -5.03 41.91
N LEU A 49 -11.14 -4.73 42.80
CA LEU A 49 -9.91 -4.00 42.47
C LEU A 49 -8.96 -4.83 41.59
N ASP A 50 -8.91 -6.16 41.77
CA ASP A 50 -8.13 -7.06 40.91
C ASP A 50 -8.65 -7.03 39.46
N VAL A 51 -9.97 -7.15 39.26
CA VAL A 51 -10.60 -7.03 37.94
C VAL A 51 -10.37 -5.65 37.31
N LEU A 52 -10.49 -4.57 38.11
CA LEU A 52 -10.20 -3.22 37.63
C LEU A 52 -8.72 -3.04 37.28
N SER A 53 -7.80 -3.63 38.05
CA SER A 53 -6.37 -3.58 37.78
C SER A 53 -6.02 -4.29 36.47
N PHE A 54 -6.60 -5.47 36.24
CA PHE A 54 -6.50 -6.16 34.96
C PHE A 54 -6.99 -5.30 33.78
N ALA A 55 -8.14 -4.64 33.93
CA ALA A 55 -8.67 -3.74 32.89
C ALA A 55 -7.77 -2.52 32.64
N LEU A 56 -7.20 -1.93 33.70
CA LEU A 56 -6.27 -0.80 33.60
C LEU A 56 -4.97 -1.19 32.89
N ASP A 57 -4.42 -2.37 33.19
CA ASP A 57 -3.21 -2.87 32.54
C ASP A 57 -3.48 -3.15 31.05
N GLY A 58 -4.65 -3.71 30.73
CA GLY A 58 -5.12 -3.85 29.35
C GLY A 58 -5.20 -2.51 28.62
N LEU A 59 -5.89 -1.51 29.19
CA LEU A 59 -6.01 -0.18 28.62
C LEU A 59 -4.64 0.50 28.44
N SER A 60 -3.75 0.36 29.42
CA SER A 60 -2.40 0.91 29.35
C SER A 60 -1.61 0.28 28.20
N ASN A 61 -1.74 -1.03 27.98
CA ASN A 61 -1.09 -1.71 26.85
C ASN A 61 -1.66 -1.25 25.51
N GLU A 62 -2.96 -1.00 25.42
CA GLU A 62 -3.62 -0.51 24.19
C GLU A 62 -3.30 0.95 23.84
N THR A 63 -2.74 1.73 24.77
CA THR A 63 -2.44 3.16 24.56
C THR A 63 -1.17 3.39 23.75
N PHE A 64 -0.23 2.45 23.72
CA PHE A 64 1.04 2.60 23.02
C PHE A 64 1.17 1.62 21.86
N LEU A 65 1.61 2.11 20.69
CA LEU A 65 1.69 1.32 19.46
C LEU A 65 2.51 0.02 19.61
N PRO A 66 3.67 -0.01 20.30
CA PRO A 66 4.42 -1.25 20.48
C PRO A 66 3.65 -2.31 21.29
N THR A 67 2.90 -1.89 22.32
CA THR A 67 2.22 -2.77 23.28
C THR A 67 0.78 -3.11 22.89
N ALA A 68 0.13 -2.30 22.05
CA ALA A 68 -1.27 -2.48 21.68
C ALA A 68 -1.49 -3.79 20.92
N VAL A 69 -2.45 -4.62 21.31
CA VAL A 69 -2.67 -5.94 20.69
C VAL A 69 -3.88 -5.90 19.77
N THR A 70 -4.89 -5.11 20.11
CA THR A 70 -6.12 -5.09 19.32
C THR A 70 -5.95 -4.28 18.03
N LYS A 71 -6.47 -4.80 16.92
CA LYS A 71 -6.47 -4.11 15.61
C LYS A 71 -7.04 -2.69 15.70
N PRO A 72 -8.18 -2.46 16.39
CA PRO A 72 -8.80 -1.13 16.49
C PRO A 72 -7.87 -0.08 17.11
N SER A 73 -7.20 -0.42 18.21
CA SER A 73 -6.26 0.50 18.87
C SER A 73 -5.05 0.77 17.99
N VAL A 74 -4.51 -0.25 17.32
CA VAL A 74 -3.37 -0.07 16.41
C VAL A 74 -3.75 0.85 15.25
N VAL A 75 -4.88 0.62 14.59
CA VAL A 75 -5.38 1.48 13.50
C VAL A 75 -5.59 2.91 13.99
N ALA A 76 -6.20 3.11 15.16
CA ALA A 76 -6.43 4.45 15.72
C ALA A 76 -5.11 5.18 16.07
N LEU A 77 -4.13 4.46 16.63
CA LEU A 77 -2.80 5.02 16.96
C LEU A 77 -2.00 5.36 15.70
N LEU A 78 -2.08 4.52 14.67
CA LEU A 78 -1.44 4.76 13.38
C LEU A 78 -2.09 5.95 12.65
N ARG A 79 -3.42 6.06 12.68
CA ARG A 79 -4.13 7.22 12.15
C ARG A 79 -3.72 8.53 12.82
N ASN A 80 -3.48 8.51 14.14
CA ASN A 80 -3.01 9.69 14.87
C ASN A 80 -1.63 10.20 14.39
N ILE A 81 -0.82 9.33 13.78
CA ILE A 81 0.46 9.71 13.16
C ILE A 81 0.36 9.87 11.64
N GLY A 82 -0.86 9.88 11.09
CA GLY A 82 -1.12 10.06 9.66
C GLY A 82 -0.81 8.83 8.81
N TYR A 83 -0.68 7.64 9.41
CA TYR A 83 -0.44 6.39 8.70
C TYR A 83 -1.73 5.56 8.64
N GLU A 84 -2.22 5.26 7.44
CA GLU A 84 -3.27 4.27 7.22
C GLU A 84 -2.61 2.95 6.77
N MET A 85 -3.16 1.82 7.24
CA MET A 85 -2.66 0.50 6.86
C MET A 85 -2.95 0.21 5.40
N ALA A 86 -2.01 -0.42 4.70
CA ALA A 86 -2.19 -0.77 3.29
C ALA A 86 -3.36 -1.76 3.12
N ARG A 87 -4.20 -1.48 2.12
CA ARG A 87 -5.32 -2.33 1.72
C ARG A 87 -4.79 -3.53 0.93
N PRO A 88 -5.58 -4.62 0.79
CA PRO A 88 -5.15 -5.70 -0.10
C PRO A 88 -4.98 -5.17 -1.54
N ILE A 89 -4.02 -5.72 -2.27
CA ILE A 89 -3.75 -5.37 -3.67
C ILE A 89 -4.31 -6.48 -4.55
N ALA A 90 -5.06 -6.10 -5.59
CA ALA A 90 -5.56 -7.04 -6.58
C ALA A 90 -4.44 -7.57 -7.46
N SER A 91 -4.45 -8.88 -7.71
CA SER A 91 -3.57 -9.48 -8.71
C SER A 91 -3.83 -8.86 -10.07
N THR A 92 -2.76 -8.58 -10.81
CA THR A 92 -2.81 -7.94 -12.12
C THR A 92 -2.42 -8.97 -13.18
N ALA A 93 -3.17 -9.03 -14.27
CA ALA A 93 -2.87 -9.86 -15.43
C ALA A 93 -2.96 -9.04 -16.71
N THR A 94 -2.22 -9.44 -17.73
CA THR A 94 -2.40 -8.93 -19.10
C THR A 94 -3.21 -9.95 -19.88
N VAL A 95 -4.37 -9.54 -20.36
CA VAL A 95 -5.24 -10.35 -21.22
C VAL A 95 -5.30 -9.75 -22.62
N GLU A 96 -5.39 -10.60 -23.62
CA GLU A 96 -5.51 -10.19 -25.01
C GLU A 96 -6.94 -10.41 -25.49
N PHE A 97 -7.63 -9.32 -25.85
CA PHE A 97 -8.93 -9.41 -26.51
C PHE A 97 -8.71 -9.57 -28.01
N ILE A 98 -9.27 -10.61 -28.59
CA ILE A 98 -9.02 -11.01 -29.99
C ILE A 98 -10.33 -11.06 -30.76
N LEU A 99 -10.36 -10.40 -31.91
CA LEU A 99 -11.46 -10.43 -32.85
C LEU A 99 -11.26 -11.57 -33.85
N ASN A 100 -12.34 -12.29 -34.17
CA ASN A 100 -12.33 -13.30 -35.24
C ASN A 100 -12.04 -12.69 -36.63
N THR A 101 -12.43 -11.43 -36.86
CA THR A 101 -12.26 -10.69 -38.10
C THR A 101 -12.06 -9.20 -37.81
N PRO A 102 -11.29 -8.46 -38.62
CA PRO A 102 -11.08 -7.03 -38.38
C PRO A 102 -12.40 -6.26 -38.49
N SER A 103 -12.74 -5.47 -37.47
CA SER A 103 -13.94 -4.63 -37.50
C SER A 103 -13.69 -3.36 -38.33
N PRO A 104 -14.65 -2.93 -39.19
CA PRO A 104 -14.53 -1.68 -39.93
C PRO A 104 -14.78 -0.43 -39.06
N VAL A 105 -15.24 -0.60 -37.83
CA VAL A 105 -15.55 0.46 -36.86
C VAL A 105 -14.81 0.14 -35.55
N PRO A 106 -14.32 1.13 -34.79
CA PRO A 106 -13.74 0.87 -33.47
C PRO A 106 -14.73 0.14 -32.55
N ILE A 107 -14.22 -0.78 -31.75
CA ILE A 107 -14.96 -1.51 -30.72
C ILE A 107 -14.44 -1.04 -29.36
N THR A 108 -15.35 -0.63 -28.49
CA THR A 108 -15.03 -0.26 -27.10
C THR A 108 -15.29 -1.45 -26.19
N ILE A 109 -14.29 -1.79 -25.38
CA ILE A 109 -14.39 -2.66 -24.22
C ILE A 109 -14.60 -1.73 -23.02
N PRO A 110 -15.82 -1.67 -22.45
CA PRO A 110 -16.10 -0.74 -21.37
C PRO A 110 -15.32 -1.08 -20.09
N ALA A 111 -15.02 -0.06 -19.29
CA ALA A 111 -14.63 -0.22 -17.89
C ALA A 111 -15.69 -1.06 -17.14
N GLY A 112 -15.24 -1.93 -16.25
CA GLY A 112 -16.09 -2.90 -15.56
C GLY A 112 -16.41 -4.17 -16.36
N THR A 113 -15.84 -4.35 -17.55
CA THR A 113 -15.92 -5.64 -18.27
C THR A 113 -15.23 -6.71 -17.45
N ILE A 114 -15.94 -7.81 -17.18
CA ILE A 114 -15.44 -8.96 -16.42
C ILE A 114 -15.01 -10.06 -17.39
N VAL A 115 -13.79 -10.57 -17.18
CA VAL A 115 -13.20 -11.74 -17.83
C VAL A 115 -12.82 -12.76 -16.77
N GLY A 116 -12.76 -14.05 -17.13
CA GLY A 116 -12.58 -15.11 -16.14
C GLY A 116 -12.61 -16.51 -16.72
N ASN A 117 -13.10 -17.44 -15.92
CA ASN A 117 -13.35 -18.84 -16.31
C ASN A 117 -14.59 -19.43 -15.62
N ASP A 118 -14.85 -20.70 -15.87
CA ASP A 118 -15.97 -21.44 -15.30
C ASP A 118 -15.79 -21.86 -13.82
N GLN A 119 -14.59 -21.66 -13.25
CA GLN A 119 -14.25 -21.97 -11.86
C GLN A 119 -14.44 -20.78 -10.91
N GLY A 120 -14.94 -19.65 -11.41
CA GLY A 120 -15.22 -18.45 -10.60
C GLY A 120 -14.00 -17.54 -10.39
N VAL A 121 -12.98 -17.63 -11.25
CA VAL A 121 -11.92 -16.63 -11.32
C VAL A 121 -12.45 -15.44 -12.10
N GLU A 122 -12.37 -14.24 -11.53
CA GLU A 122 -12.85 -12.99 -12.13
C GLU A 122 -11.74 -11.93 -12.14
N PHE A 123 -11.59 -11.28 -13.29
CA PHE A 123 -10.71 -10.15 -13.52
C PHE A 123 -11.49 -9.05 -14.23
N VAL A 124 -11.17 -7.81 -13.90
CA VAL A 124 -11.97 -6.65 -14.30
C VAL A 124 -11.10 -5.64 -15.04
N VAL A 125 -11.64 -5.11 -16.13
CA VAL A 125 -11.06 -3.99 -16.88
C VAL A 125 -11.34 -2.67 -16.15
N GLN A 126 -10.31 -1.88 -15.84
CA GLN A 126 -10.47 -0.63 -15.08
C GLN A 126 -10.96 0.54 -15.93
N GLU A 127 -10.42 0.70 -17.14
CA GLU A 127 -10.70 1.82 -18.03
C GLU A 127 -11.23 1.37 -19.39
N ASP A 128 -11.94 2.27 -20.09
CA ASP A 128 -12.45 1.97 -21.43
C ASP A 128 -11.28 1.75 -22.40
N VAL A 129 -11.21 0.56 -23.01
CA VAL A 129 -10.21 0.23 -24.03
C VAL A 129 -10.85 0.18 -25.41
N ILE A 130 -10.20 0.79 -26.40
CA ILE A 130 -10.72 0.84 -27.78
C ILE A 130 -9.85 -0.01 -28.71
N ILE A 131 -10.43 -1.07 -29.27
CA ILE A 131 -9.86 -1.77 -30.43
C ILE A 131 -10.15 -0.91 -31.66
N GLN A 132 -9.09 -0.33 -32.24
CA GLN A 132 -9.21 0.53 -33.42
C GLN A 132 -9.71 -0.26 -34.63
N ALA A 133 -10.36 0.43 -35.57
CA ALA A 133 -10.83 -0.18 -36.81
C ALA A 133 -9.68 -0.85 -37.57
N GLY A 134 -9.89 -2.09 -38.03
CA GLY A 134 -8.90 -2.89 -38.74
C GLY A 134 -7.88 -3.62 -37.86
N VAL A 135 -7.87 -3.38 -36.55
CA VAL A 135 -7.02 -4.10 -35.58
C VAL A 135 -7.73 -5.38 -35.13
N LEU A 136 -6.95 -6.45 -34.94
CA LEU A 136 -7.46 -7.77 -34.57
C LEU A 136 -7.39 -8.04 -33.06
N ASN A 137 -6.48 -7.39 -32.35
CA ASN A 137 -6.23 -7.69 -30.96
C ASN A 137 -5.81 -6.45 -30.17
N VAL A 138 -6.01 -6.49 -28.85
CA VAL A 138 -5.49 -5.50 -27.92
C VAL A 138 -5.15 -6.18 -26.60
N ALA A 139 -3.95 -5.90 -26.08
CA ALA A 139 -3.55 -6.32 -24.74
C ALA A 139 -4.09 -5.31 -23.72
N VAL A 140 -4.71 -5.81 -22.66
CA VAL A 140 -5.38 -5.03 -21.62
C VAL A 140 -4.95 -5.53 -20.25
N THR A 141 -4.61 -4.60 -19.37
CA THR A 141 -4.36 -4.90 -17.96
C THR A 141 -5.69 -5.05 -17.23
N VAL A 142 -5.86 -6.17 -16.54
CA VAL A 142 -7.05 -6.50 -15.76
C VAL A 142 -6.70 -6.86 -14.33
N PHE A 143 -7.65 -6.68 -13.42
CA PHE A 143 -7.45 -6.76 -11.97
C PHE A 143 -8.36 -7.80 -11.34
N GLU A 144 -7.78 -8.65 -10.49
CA GLU A 144 -8.48 -9.74 -9.84
C GLU A 144 -9.51 -9.25 -8.81
N GLY A 145 -10.70 -9.85 -8.88
CA GLY A 145 -11.70 -9.80 -7.82
C GLY A 145 -13.11 -9.47 -8.34
N THR A 146 -14.03 -9.30 -7.40
CA THR A 146 -15.43 -9.01 -7.70
C THR A 146 -15.64 -7.52 -7.91
N PHE A 147 -16.18 -7.16 -9.08
CA PHE A 147 -16.47 -5.78 -9.44
C PHE A 147 -17.70 -5.22 -8.71
N HIS A 148 -17.59 -4.00 -8.21
CA HIS A 148 -18.67 -3.26 -7.58
C HIS A 148 -18.75 -1.85 -8.18
N ALA A 149 -19.98 -1.42 -8.46
CA ALA A 149 -20.30 -0.03 -8.80
C ALA A 149 -21.41 0.42 -7.86
N GLU A 150 -21.13 1.41 -7.03
CA GLU A 150 -22.05 1.93 -6.02
C GLU A 150 -22.36 3.41 -6.25
N GLY A 151 -23.58 3.81 -5.87
CA GLY A 151 -24.11 5.15 -6.05
C GLY A 151 -25.20 5.27 -7.13
N PRO A 152 -25.60 6.49 -7.48
CA PRO A 152 -25.09 7.74 -6.90
C PRO A 152 -25.56 7.96 -5.45
N PHE A 153 -24.63 8.36 -4.59
CA PHE A 153 -24.90 8.92 -3.27
C PHE A 153 -24.99 10.44 -3.38
N THR A 154 -25.73 11.09 -2.48
CA THR A 154 -25.84 12.56 -2.47
C THR A 154 -24.95 13.15 -1.38
N SER A 155 -24.04 14.04 -1.75
CA SER A 155 -23.19 14.74 -0.79
C SER A 155 -24.01 15.61 0.16
N ASN A 156 -23.65 15.60 1.44
CA ASN A 156 -24.20 16.48 2.47
C ASN A 156 -23.45 17.83 2.58
N GLY A 157 -22.33 18.00 1.86
CA GLY A 157 -21.49 19.20 1.86
C GLY A 157 -20.86 19.56 3.21
N GLN A 158 -20.83 18.64 4.18
CA GLN A 158 -20.19 18.83 5.47
C GLN A 158 -18.73 18.40 5.41
N ASP A 159 -17.89 19.10 6.16
CA ASP A 159 -16.51 18.68 6.39
C ASP A 159 -16.45 17.31 7.06
N ASP A 160 -15.38 16.57 6.79
CA ASP A 160 -15.19 15.17 7.21
C ASP A 160 -16.38 14.25 6.86
N GLN A 161 -16.95 14.42 5.66
CA GLN A 161 -17.99 13.54 5.15
C GLN A 161 -17.41 12.15 4.83
N LEU A 162 -18.04 11.11 5.39
CA LEU A 162 -17.68 9.71 5.21
C LEU A 162 -18.73 8.96 4.39
N LEU A 163 -18.28 8.19 3.41
CA LEU A 163 -19.10 7.23 2.66
C LEU A 163 -18.52 5.83 2.78
N ARG A 164 -19.32 4.89 3.28
CA ARG A 164 -18.91 3.50 3.50
C ARG A 164 -19.12 2.66 2.25
N PHE A 165 -18.11 1.85 1.90
CA PHE A 165 -18.25 0.84 0.86
C PHE A 165 -19.22 -0.27 1.32
N GLY A 166 -20.05 -0.77 0.40
CA GLY A 166 -20.95 -1.90 0.69
C GLY A 166 -20.21 -3.21 0.96
N PHE A 167 -18.98 -3.35 0.46
CA PHE A 167 -18.15 -4.55 0.58
C PHE A 167 -16.75 -4.26 1.12
N ASN A 168 -16.16 -5.27 1.78
CA ASN A 168 -14.81 -5.20 2.34
C ASN A 168 -13.74 -5.60 1.32
N ASN A 169 -12.46 -5.55 1.72
CA ASN A 169 -11.32 -5.93 0.89
C ASN A 169 -11.23 -5.15 -0.43
N VAL A 170 -11.59 -3.87 -0.38
CA VAL A 170 -11.43 -2.92 -1.48
C VAL A 170 -9.96 -2.91 -1.91
N ALA A 171 -9.69 -3.28 -3.15
CA ALA A 171 -8.36 -3.33 -3.72
C ALA A 171 -7.71 -1.94 -3.73
N GLU A 172 -6.45 -1.85 -3.32
CA GLU A 172 -5.73 -0.58 -3.28
C GLU A 172 -5.41 -0.01 -4.67
N ASN A 173 -5.25 -0.90 -5.65
CA ASN A 173 -4.91 -0.58 -7.04
C ASN A 173 -6.12 -0.54 -7.99
N PHE A 174 -7.35 -0.69 -7.48
CA PHE A 174 -8.57 -0.60 -8.27
C PHE A 174 -9.68 0.10 -7.47
N LEU A 175 -9.69 1.42 -7.54
CA LEU A 175 -10.73 2.28 -6.98
C LEU A 175 -10.80 3.57 -7.81
N ASP A 176 -11.96 3.80 -8.40
CA ASP A 176 -12.29 5.05 -9.09
C ASP A 176 -13.47 5.72 -8.39
N VAL A 177 -13.30 6.96 -7.95
CA VAL A 177 -14.34 7.76 -7.31
C VAL A 177 -14.68 8.94 -8.20
N PHE A 178 -15.98 9.14 -8.45
CA PHE A 178 -16.51 10.20 -9.29
C PHE A 178 -17.42 11.11 -8.48
N VAL A 179 -17.26 12.42 -8.63
CA VAL A 179 -18.13 13.45 -8.06
C VAL A 179 -18.68 14.29 -9.20
N ASP A 180 -20.00 14.26 -9.38
CA ASP A 180 -20.72 14.86 -10.52
C ASP A 180 -20.09 14.50 -11.89
N GLY A 181 -19.60 13.26 -11.99
CA GLY A 181 -18.96 12.72 -13.19
C GLY A 181 -17.46 13.04 -13.35
N VAL A 182 -16.87 13.83 -12.45
CA VAL A 182 -15.43 14.12 -12.43
C VAL A 182 -14.70 13.10 -11.56
N GLN A 183 -13.65 12.47 -12.08
CA GLN A 183 -12.85 11.51 -11.32
C GLN A 183 -11.94 12.22 -10.33
N TRP A 184 -12.09 11.91 -9.05
CA TRP A 184 -11.24 12.41 -7.97
C TRP A 184 -10.08 11.45 -7.73
N THR A 185 -9.01 11.93 -7.09
CA THR A 185 -7.80 11.13 -6.83
C THR A 185 -7.69 10.75 -5.36
N GLU A 186 -7.28 9.51 -5.08
CA GLU A 186 -6.98 9.10 -3.70
C GLU A 186 -5.67 9.69 -3.21
N GLU A 187 -5.72 10.42 -2.10
CA GLU A 187 -4.57 10.93 -1.37
C GLU A 187 -4.22 10.02 -0.19
N LYS A 188 -3.22 9.18 -0.42
CA LYS A 188 -2.72 8.20 0.56
C LYS A 188 -1.89 8.86 1.66
N PHE A 189 -1.35 10.05 1.41
CA PHE A 189 -0.42 10.71 2.30
C PHE A 189 -0.97 12.07 2.74
N ALA A 190 -0.85 12.39 4.03
CA ALA A 190 -1.11 13.75 4.47
C ALA A 190 0.07 14.63 4.05
N GLU A 191 0.10 15.09 2.80
CA GLU A 191 1.06 16.12 2.43
C GLU A 191 0.73 17.41 3.21
N LEU A 192 1.76 18.00 3.82
CA LEU A 192 1.68 19.34 4.45
C LEU A 192 1.61 20.47 3.42
N GLN A 193 1.49 20.13 2.13
CA GLN A 193 1.18 21.07 1.07
C GLN A 193 -0.17 20.66 0.50
N PRO A 194 -1.13 21.59 0.36
CA PRO A 194 -2.32 21.28 -0.41
C PRO A 194 -1.84 20.82 -1.78
N THR A 195 -2.24 19.61 -2.17
CA THR A 195 -2.17 19.20 -3.57
C THR A 195 -2.69 20.38 -4.38
N GLN A 196 -1.97 20.78 -5.44
CA GLN A 196 -2.54 21.78 -6.35
C GLN A 196 -3.86 21.30 -6.97
N ASN A 197 -4.14 19.99 -6.84
CA ASN A 197 -5.41 19.38 -7.10
C ASN A 197 -6.32 19.41 -5.85
N PRO A 198 -7.43 20.19 -5.86
CA PRO A 198 -8.42 20.16 -4.79
C PRO A 198 -9.32 18.91 -4.82
N GLU A 199 -9.39 18.17 -5.94
CA GLU A 199 -10.29 17.02 -6.14
C GLU A 199 -9.66 15.74 -5.59
N VAL A 200 -9.53 15.67 -4.27
CA VAL A 200 -8.89 14.55 -3.55
C VAL A 200 -9.80 13.97 -2.47
N TYR A 201 -9.67 12.67 -2.27
CA TYR A 201 -10.32 11.94 -1.17
C TYR A 201 -9.30 11.05 -0.47
N ARG A 202 -9.65 10.50 0.69
CA ARG A 202 -8.85 9.45 1.33
C ARG A 202 -9.70 8.23 1.62
N VAL A 203 -9.14 7.04 1.47
CA VAL A 203 -9.76 5.84 2.02
C VAL A 203 -9.24 5.60 3.44
N THR A 204 -10.16 5.45 4.38
CA THR A 204 -9.86 5.16 5.78
C THR A 204 -10.43 3.80 6.17
N GLU A 205 -9.74 3.07 7.04
CA GLU A 205 -10.24 1.79 7.54
C GLU A 205 -10.89 1.97 8.92
N ASN A 206 -12.11 1.50 9.08
CA ASN A 206 -12.75 1.46 10.37
C ASN A 206 -12.20 0.36 11.28
N VAL A 207 -12.50 0.53 12.56
CA VAL A 207 -12.26 -0.45 13.63
C VAL A 207 -12.83 -1.84 13.31
N ASP A 208 -13.95 -1.91 12.58
CA ASP A 208 -14.61 -3.16 12.15
C ASP A 208 -14.00 -3.77 10.88
N GLY A 209 -12.99 -3.12 10.29
CA GLY A 209 -12.32 -3.54 9.06
C GLY A 209 -13.01 -3.11 7.76
N SER A 210 -14.11 -2.36 7.85
CA SER A 210 -14.72 -1.74 6.67
C SER A 210 -13.91 -0.54 6.19
N ALA A 211 -13.92 -0.30 4.88
CA ALA A 211 -13.31 0.90 4.32
C ALA A 211 -14.37 2.00 4.17
N GLU A 212 -13.94 3.26 4.26
CA GLU A 212 -14.76 4.44 4.03
C GLU A 212 -13.98 5.49 3.24
N ILE A 213 -14.66 6.17 2.32
CA ILE A 213 -14.13 7.34 1.61
C ILE A 213 -14.38 8.56 2.49
N LEU A 214 -13.31 9.29 2.80
CA LEU A 214 -13.31 10.56 3.52
C LEU A 214 -13.10 11.72 2.56
N PHE A 215 -14.02 12.67 2.58
CA PHE A 215 -13.87 14.00 2.00
C PHE A 215 -13.69 15.01 3.13
N SER A 216 -12.60 15.76 3.11
CA SER A 216 -12.23 16.67 4.20
C SER A 216 -11.50 17.89 3.67
N THR A 217 -11.79 19.06 4.25
CA THR A 217 -11.08 20.31 3.98
C THR A 217 -9.61 20.27 4.39
N ALA A 218 -9.22 19.30 5.22
CA ALA A 218 -7.82 19.03 5.57
C ALA A 218 -7.05 18.34 4.43
N LEU A 219 -7.75 17.75 3.45
CA LEU A 219 -7.17 17.08 2.28
C LEU A 219 -7.27 17.95 1.03
N GLY A 220 -8.48 18.44 0.75
CA GLY A 220 -8.81 19.19 -0.46
C GLY A 220 -10.21 19.77 -0.36
N ASP A 221 -10.93 19.85 -1.48
CA ASP A 221 -12.31 20.28 -1.49
C ASP A 221 -13.24 19.17 -0.96
N VAL A 222 -14.40 19.58 -0.46
CA VAL A 222 -15.49 18.67 -0.09
C VAL A 222 -16.60 18.83 -1.12
N PRO A 223 -17.14 17.73 -1.69
CA PRO A 223 -18.25 17.79 -2.64
C PRO A 223 -19.41 18.62 -2.12
N ALA A 224 -19.90 19.57 -2.90
CA ALA A 224 -20.97 20.47 -2.48
C ALA A 224 -22.27 19.70 -2.17
N ALA A 225 -23.09 20.24 -1.27
CA ALA A 225 -24.35 19.61 -0.92
C ALA A 225 -25.24 19.44 -2.17
N GLY A 226 -25.65 18.19 -2.44
CA GLY A 226 -26.44 17.83 -3.63
C GLY A 226 -25.64 17.26 -4.79
N GLU A 227 -24.31 17.36 -4.79
CA GLU A 227 -23.47 16.68 -5.78
C GLU A 227 -23.59 15.15 -5.63
N LEU A 228 -23.49 14.45 -6.77
CA LEU A 228 -23.63 13.01 -6.83
C LEU A 228 -22.25 12.35 -6.73
N ILE A 229 -22.11 11.37 -5.84
CA ILE A 229 -20.88 10.62 -5.62
C ILE A 229 -21.11 9.18 -6.04
N GLU A 230 -20.28 8.68 -6.95
CA GLU A 230 -20.29 7.30 -7.45
C GLU A 230 -18.90 6.72 -7.30
N PHE A 231 -18.79 5.42 -7.03
CA PHE A 231 -17.48 4.79 -7.00
C PHE A 231 -17.53 3.36 -7.55
N ARG A 232 -16.44 3.00 -8.24
CA ARG A 232 -16.20 1.71 -8.86
C ARG A 232 -14.96 1.11 -8.22
N TYR A 233 -15.07 -0.13 -7.76
CA TYR A 233 -13.96 -0.78 -7.08
C TYR A 233 -14.04 -2.29 -7.22
N VAL A 234 -12.96 -2.97 -6.84
CA VAL A 234 -12.91 -4.43 -6.79
C VAL A 234 -12.69 -4.89 -5.36
N SER A 235 -13.45 -5.89 -4.92
CA SER A 235 -13.15 -6.68 -3.73
C SER A 235 -12.23 -7.83 -4.11
N THR A 236 -10.97 -7.76 -3.67
CA THR A 236 -9.91 -8.71 -4.07
C THR A 236 -9.69 -9.81 -3.03
N ASN A 237 -9.18 -10.96 -3.49
CA ASN A 237 -8.67 -12.04 -2.64
C ASN A 237 -7.18 -11.87 -2.28
N GLY A 238 -6.54 -10.76 -2.65
CA GLY A 238 -5.16 -10.46 -2.31
C GLY A 238 -4.19 -11.45 -2.95
N ALA A 239 -3.34 -12.09 -2.14
CA ALA A 239 -2.32 -13.02 -2.65
C ALA A 239 -2.93 -14.30 -3.23
N ALA A 240 -4.13 -14.68 -2.78
CA ALA A 240 -4.86 -15.83 -3.33
C ALA A 240 -5.41 -15.57 -4.75
N GLY A 241 -5.44 -14.29 -5.19
CA GLY A 241 -5.82 -13.91 -6.55
C GLY A 241 -4.75 -14.18 -7.61
N ASN A 242 -3.53 -14.56 -7.20
CA ASN A 242 -2.45 -14.87 -8.14
C ASN A 242 -2.67 -16.24 -8.81
N ILE A 243 -3.03 -16.22 -10.08
CA ILE A 243 -3.27 -17.38 -10.95
C ILE A 243 -2.12 -17.61 -11.95
N GLY A 244 -2.00 -18.86 -12.41
CA GLY A 244 -1.09 -19.23 -13.50
C GLY A 244 -1.54 -18.69 -14.88
N ALA A 245 -0.74 -18.96 -15.91
CA ALA A 245 -1.10 -18.64 -17.30
C ALA A 245 -2.23 -19.53 -17.81
N LEU A 246 -2.95 -19.06 -18.84
CA LEU A 246 -4.02 -19.75 -19.56
C LEU A 246 -5.22 -20.12 -18.66
N VAL A 247 -5.44 -19.36 -17.59
CA VAL A 247 -6.56 -19.59 -16.65
C VAL A 247 -7.76 -18.71 -17.01
N VAL A 248 -7.54 -17.52 -17.55
CA VAL A 248 -8.60 -16.63 -18.05
C VAL A 248 -8.82 -16.89 -19.54
N ASP A 249 -10.00 -17.38 -19.89
CA ASP A 249 -10.35 -17.82 -21.26
C ASP A 249 -11.75 -17.38 -21.71
N THR A 250 -12.51 -16.75 -20.82
CA THR A 250 -13.92 -16.45 -21.02
C THR A 250 -14.21 -14.98 -20.73
N ILE A 251 -14.98 -14.33 -21.60
CA ILE A 251 -15.55 -13.00 -21.35
C ILE A 251 -16.91 -13.21 -20.68
N ILE A 252 -17.07 -12.70 -19.46
CA ILE A 252 -18.30 -12.89 -18.64
C ILE A 252 -19.30 -11.76 -18.92
N THR A 253 -18.82 -10.52 -19.07
CA THR A 253 -19.67 -9.37 -19.40
C THR A 253 -19.85 -9.25 -20.91
N GLU A 254 -21.08 -9.05 -21.38
CA GLU A 254 -21.35 -8.87 -22.81
C GLU A 254 -20.69 -7.58 -23.35
N ILE A 255 -19.88 -7.71 -24.41
CA ILE A 255 -19.28 -6.58 -25.12
C ILE A 255 -20.10 -6.32 -26.39
N LEU A 256 -20.50 -5.06 -26.59
CA LEU A 256 -21.26 -4.67 -27.77
C LEU A 256 -20.37 -4.68 -29.02
N VAL A 257 -20.64 -5.63 -29.94
CA VAL A 257 -19.92 -5.77 -31.20
C VAL A 257 -20.87 -5.93 -32.40
N PRO A 258 -20.42 -5.61 -33.63
CA PRO A 258 -21.20 -5.88 -34.84
C PRO A 258 -21.51 -7.39 -35.00
N LEU A 259 -22.66 -7.75 -35.59
CA LEU A 259 -23.13 -9.15 -35.70
C LEU A 259 -22.14 -10.13 -36.36
N THR A 260 -21.20 -9.65 -37.18
CA THR A 260 -20.22 -10.49 -37.87
C THR A 260 -18.91 -10.68 -37.10
N VAL A 261 -18.73 -9.94 -36.01
CA VAL A 261 -17.52 -9.93 -35.19
C VAL A 261 -17.81 -10.65 -33.87
N SER A 262 -16.87 -11.48 -33.44
CA SER A 262 -16.86 -12.06 -32.09
C SER A 262 -15.54 -11.72 -31.41
N VAL A 263 -15.60 -11.48 -30.10
CA VAL A 263 -14.42 -11.23 -29.26
C VAL A 263 -14.17 -12.48 -28.41
N THR A 264 -12.92 -12.92 -28.35
CA THR A 264 -12.42 -13.90 -27.38
C THR A 264 -11.37 -13.25 -26.51
N VAL A 265 -11.03 -13.87 -25.39
CA VAL A 265 -9.98 -13.40 -24.48
C VAL A 265 -9.01 -14.54 -24.19
N GLU A 266 -7.72 -14.23 -24.14
CA GLU A 266 -6.70 -15.16 -23.66
C GLU A 266 -5.70 -14.48 -22.73
N GLN A 267 -5.08 -15.26 -21.87
CA GLN A 267 -4.12 -14.80 -20.88
C GLN A 267 -2.85 -15.65 -20.97
N ASP A 268 -1.89 -15.19 -21.76
CA ASP A 268 -0.67 -15.96 -22.07
C ASP A 268 0.34 -15.99 -20.92
N GLU A 269 0.35 -14.97 -20.08
CA GLU A 269 1.27 -14.84 -18.94
C GLU A 269 0.53 -14.91 -17.61
N GLN A 270 1.13 -15.55 -16.61
CA GLN A 270 0.56 -15.62 -15.26
C GLN A 270 0.27 -14.24 -14.67
N SER A 271 -0.80 -14.15 -13.87
CA SER A 271 -1.07 -12.95 -13.09
C SER A 271 -0.10 -12.83 -11.90
N GLY A 272 0.05 -11.63 -11.35
CA GLY A 272 0.92 -11.40 -10.19
C GLY A 272 0.64 -10.08 -9.47
N GLY A 273 1.38 -9.83 -8.40
CA GLY A 273 1.29 -8.58 -7.64
C GLY A 273 0.13 -8.52 -6.65
N GLY A 274 -0.73 -9.54 -6.59
CA GLY A 274 -1.75 -9.64 -5.57
C GLY A 274 -1.12 -9.82 -4.19
N LEU A 275 -1.52 -9.00 -3.23
CA LEU A 275 -0.98 -8.99 -1.87
C LEU A 275 -2.10 -8.92 -0.83
N GLU A 276 -1.87 -9.61 0.28
CA GLU A 276 -2.73 -9.50 1.44
C GLU A 276 -2.70 -8.09 2.03
N ARG A 277 -3.77 -7.74 2.76
CA ARG A 277 -3.77 -6.55 3.61
C ARG A 277 -2.55 -6.55 4.53
N GLU A 278 -2.00 -5.37 4.79
CA GLU A 278 -0.92 -5.21 5.75
C GLU A 278 -1.27 -5.83 7.12
N SER A 279 -0.32 -6.57 7.69
CA SER A 279 -0.49 -7.17 9.00
C SER A 279 -0.27 -6.13 10.11
N ILE A 280 -0.91 -6.33 11.28
CA ILE A 280 -0.68 -5.49 12.47
C ILE A 280 0.82 -5.43 12.84
N LYS A 281 1.53 -6.54 12.63
CA LYS A 281 2.95 -6.64 12.94
C LYS A 281 3.77 -5.72 12.04
N ASP A 282 3.46 -5.70 10.75
CA ASP A 282 4.18 -4.89 9.77
C ASP A 282 3.79 -3.40 9.92
N ALA A 283 2.51 -3.11 10.14
CA ALA A 283 2.02 -1.75 10.39
C ALA A 283 2.68 -1.10 11.61
N LYS A 284 2.94 -1.87 12.69
CA LYS A 284 3.69 -1.39 13.87
C LYS A 284 5.15 -1.04 13.57
N VAL A 285 5.72 -1.60 12.51
CA VAL A 285 7.09 -1.31 12.05
C VAL A 285 7.06 -0.16 11.03
N ASN A 286 6.12 -0.18 10.10
CA ASN A 286 6.01 0.76 8.99
C ASN A 286 5.46 2.13 9.42
N GLY A 287 4.49 2.19 10.34
CA GLY A 287 3.95 3.44 10.85
C GLY A 287 5.01 4.40 11.40
N PRO A 288 5.89 3.96 12.33
CA PRO A 288 7.00 4.79 12.80
C PRO A 288 8.01 5.18 11.71
N ARG A 289 8.21 4.32 10.69
CA ARG A 289 9.06 4.65 9.53
C ARG A 289 8.45 5.75 8.69
N ALA A 290 7.15 5.67 8.39
CA ALA A 290 6.42 6.67 7.61
C ALA A 290 6.40 8.03 8.33
N LEU A 291 6.20 8.04 9.65
CA LEU A 291 6.27 9.27 10.44
C LEU A 291 7.67 9.92 10.40
N ARG A 292 8.73 9.10 10.42
CA ARG A 292 10.11 9.58 10.39
C ARG A 292 10.47 10.20 9.03
N THR A 293 10.07 9.56 7.93
CA THR A 293 10.32 10.11 6.59
C THR A 293 9.45 11.35 6.34
N ASN A 294 8.24 11.41 6.90
CA ASN A 294 7.29 12.51 6.68
C ASN A 294 7.11 12.82 5.18
N ASN A 295 7.07 11.76 4.36
CA ASN A 295 7.02 11.79 2.89
C ASN A 295 8.18 12.55 2.24
N ARG A 296 9.34 12.60 2.91
CA ARG A 296 10.56 13.22 2.42
C ARG A 296 11.75 12.31 2.67
N ILE A 297 12.70 12.34 1.74
CA ILE A 297 13.94 11.57 1.82
C ILE A 297 15.12 12.53 1.90
N VAL A 298 15.65 12.74 3.10
CA VAL A 298 16.76 13.69 3.33
C VAL A 298 17.97 12.97 3.87
N THR A 299 17.80 12.20 4.95
CA THR A 299 18.88 11.43 5.57
C THR A 299 18.98 10.05 4.94
N LEU A 300 20.16 9.42 5.03
CA LEU A 300 20.38 8.05 4.55
C LEU A 300 19.37 7.06 5.13
N LEU A 301 18.94 7.27 6.37
CA LEU A 301 17.95 6.45 7.03
C LEU A 301 16.56 6.64 6.41
N ASP A 302 16.18 7.87 6.05
CA ASP A 302 14.92 8.14 5.36
C ASP A 302 14.85 7.42 4.01
N PHE A 303 15.96 7.35 3.27
CA PHE A 303 16.04 6.57 2.02
C PHE A 303 15.75 5.08 2.26
N ILE A 304 16.37 4.49 3.29
CA ILE A 304 16.15 3.08 3.67
C ILE A 304 14.69 2.86 4.06
N ASP A 305 14.13 3.73 4.89
CA ASP A 305 12.78 3.58 5.41
C ASP A 305 11.71 3.80 4.36
N PHE A 306 11.87 4.82 3.50
CA PHE A 306 10.93 5.11 2.42
C PHE A 306 10.79 3.93 1.47
N VAL A 307 11.91 3.28 1.13
CA VAL A 307 11.89 2.09 0.25
C VAL A 307 11.43 0.86 1.01
N SER A 308 11.78 0.71 2.30
CA SER A 308 11.36 -0.43 3.14
C SER A 308 9.85 -0.52 3.36
N ILE A 309 9.11 0.59 3.21
CA ILE A 309 7.65 0.62 3.36
C ILE A 309 6.94 0.12 2.09
N GLN A 310 7.61 0.18 0.92
CA GLN A 310 6.98 -0.16 -0.35
C GLN A 310 6.65 -1.65 -0.42
N ASP A 311 5.51 -1.96 -1.02
CA ASP A 311 5.07 -3.33 -1.21
C ASP A 311 6.06 -4.13 -2.06
N GLY A 312 6.25 -5.39 -1.66
CA GLY A 312 7.18 -6.29 -2.33
C GLY A 312 8.66 -6.08 -1.99
N VAL A 313 9.01 -5.17 -1.07
CA VAL A 313 10.40 -5.00 -0.60
C VAL A 313 10.68 -5.92 0.61
N GLU A 314 11.66 -6.82 0.48
CA GLU A 314 12.11 -7.71 1.57
C GLU A 314 13.16 -7.02 2.46
N SER A 315 14.13 -6.34 1.85
CA SER A 315 15.13 -5.59 2.61
C SER A 315 15.79 -4.49 1.79
N THR A 316 16.30 -3.48 2.48
CA THR A 316 16.97 -2.33 1.85
C THR A 316 18.25 -1.96 2.60
N SER A 317 19.24 -1.49 1.85
CA SER A 317 20.43 -0.84 2.38
C SER A 317 20.76 0.38 1.51
N ALA A 318 21.42 1.37 2.10
CA ALA A 318 21.81 2.59 1.40
C ALA A 318 23.24 2.96 1.74
N VAL A 319 23.98 3.47 0.76
CA VAL A 319 25.33 4.01 0.94
C VAL A 319 25.34 5.44 0.44
N ASN A 320 25.82 6.35 1.30
CA ASN A 320 26.01 7.74 0.91
C ASN A 320 27.37 7.92 0.24
N HIS A 321 27.37 8.50 -0.95
CA HIS A 321 28.56 8.94 -1.68
C HIS A 321 28.57 10.47 -1.78
N SER A 322 29.70 11.05 -2.17
CA SER A 322 29.81 12.50 -2.36
C SER A 322 28.94 12.95 -3.56
N GLY A 323 27.71 13.40 -3.29
CA GLY A 323 26.77 13.93 -4.29
C GLY A 323 25.67 12.97 -4.75
N PHE A 324 25.61 11.74 -4.22
CA PHE A 324 24.51 10.80 -4.49
C PHE A 324 24.37 9.74 -3.40
N VAL A 325 23.17 9.16 -3.29
CA VAL A 325 22.90 7.97 -2.46
C VAL A 325 22.69 6.78 -3.39
N GLU A 326 23.38 5.67 -3.10
CA GLU A 326 23.19 4.39 -3.78
C GLU A 326 22.32 3.47 -2.93
N MET A 327 21.25 2.95 -3.52
CA MET A 327 20.28 2.07 -2.86
C MET A 327 20.45 0.62 -3.31
N TYR A 328 20.48 -0.30 -2.36
CA TYR A 328 20.39 -1.73 -2.58
C TYR A 328 19.04 -2.22 -2.06
N VAL A 329 18.18 -2.68 -2.97
CA VAL A 329 16.85 -3.17 -2.66
C VAL A 329 16.80 -4.66 -2.98
N ARG A 330 16.33 -5.45 -2.03
CA ARG A 330 15.98 -6.84 -2.22
C ARG A 330 14.46 -6.93 -2.25
N LEU A 331 13.94 -7.41 -3.38
CA LEU A 331 12.52 -7.65 -3.54
C LEU A 331 12.15 -9.03 -3.03
N PHE A 332 10.97 -9.15 -2.45
CA PHE A 332 10.36 -10.43 -2.11
C PHE A 332 10.17 -11.24 -3.38
N ARG A 333 10.52 -12.52 -3.32
CA ARG A 333 10.24 -13.47 -4.38
C ARG A 333 9.14 -14.39 -3.90
N ASP A 334 8.01 -14.38 -4.59
CA ASP A 334 6.98 -15.37 -4.32
C ASP A 334 7.52 -16.76 -4.69
N ILE A 335 7.59 -17.64 -3.69
CA ILE A 335 8.16 -18.99 -3.80
C ILE A 335 7.26 -19.89 -4.64
N GLY A 336 5.95 -19.58 -4.74
CA GLY A 336 4.98 -20.34 -5.53
C GLY A 336 5.07 -20.05 -7.04
N THR A 337 5.13 -18.76 -7.41
CA THR A 337 5.14 -18.29 -8.82
C THR A 337 6.54 -18.05 -9.38
N GLY A 338 7.55 -17.92 -8.50
CA GLY A 338 8.94 -17.67 -8.86
C GLY A 338 9.22 -16.24 -9.34
N LEU A 339 8.22 -15.35 -9.36
CA LEU A 339 8.28 -13.96 -9.83
C LEU A 339 8.63 -12.97 -8.71
N PHE A 340 9.07 -11.78 -9.14
CA PHE A 340 9.11 -10.58 -8.31
C PHE A 340 7.79 -9.82 -8.47
N PRO A 341 7.25 -9.21 -7.40
CA PRO A 341 6.13 -8.28 -7.53
C PRO A 341 6.55 -7.10 -8.43
N VAL A 342 5.57 -6.51 -9.13
CA VAL A 342 5.78 -5.28 -9.89
C VAL A 342 6.14 -4.19 -8.89
N PHE A 343 7.38 -3.71 -8.95
CA PHE A 343 7.91 -2.69 -8.05
C PHE A 343 7.87 -1.33 -8.74
N LYS A 344 6.95 -0.46 -8.31
CA LYS A 344 6.89 0.93 -8.76
C LYS A 344 7.22 1.83 -7.57
N VAL A 345 8.32 2.58 -7.65
CA VAL A 345 8.64 3.61 -6.66
C VAL A 345 8.26 4.96 -7.24
N GLU A 346 7.14 5.51 -6.79
CA GLU A 346 6.76 6.89 -7.07
C GLU A 346 7.08 7.70 -5.82
N ALA A 347 8.14 8.51 -5.87
CA ALA A 347 8.53 9.39 -4.79
C ALA A 347 8.62 10.83 -5.31
N PRO A 348 7.96 11.82 -4.69
CA PRO A 348 8.29 13.21 -4.93
C PRO A 348 9.70 13.48 -4.41
N ILE A 349 10.69 13.44 -5.31
CA ILE A 349 12.06 13.85 -4.99
C ILE A 349 12.05 15.38 -4.93
N MET A 350 11.95 15.93 -3.71
CA MET A 350 12.13 17.35 -3.48
C MET A 350 13.61 17.71 -3.67
N ILE A 351 13.98 18.12 -4.89
CA ILE A 351 15.27 18.76 -5.14
C ILE A 351 15.16 20.19 -4.59
N PRO A 352 15.97 20.59 -3.59
CA PRO A 352 15.92 21.95 -3.09
C PRO A 352 16.22 22.92 -4.25
N LEU A 353 15.25 23.79 -4.54
CA LEU A 353 15.40 24.86 -5.51
C LEU A 353 16.49 25.79 -4.98
N VAL A 354 17.68 25.73 -5.57
CA VAL A 354 18.71 26.74 -5.31
C VAL A 354 18.18 28.04 -5.93
N ASP A 355 17.97 29.06 -5.10
CA ASP A 355 17.60 30.40 -5.55
C ASP A 355 18.79 30.99 -6.31
N VAL A 356 18.79 30.87 -7.64
CA VAL A 356 19.92 31.26 -8.48
C VAL A 356 19.84 32.74 -8.81
N GLY A 357 20.25 33.58 -7.85
CA GLY A 357 20.47 35.02 -8.05
C GLY A 357 21.56 35.38 -9.06
N THR A 358 22.24 34.42 -9.68
CA THR A 358 23.21 34.64 -10.77
C THR A 358 23.25 33.47 -11.74
N GLY A 359 22.44 33.52 -12.80
CA GLY A 359 22.70 32.93 -14.12
C GLY A 359 23.36 31.54 -14.22
N GLY A 360 22.77 30.51 -13.61
CA GLY A 360 23.12 29.11 -13.86
C GLY A 360 21.95 28.36 -14.51
N THR A 361 22.16 27.79 -15.69
CA THR A 361 21.21 26.86 -16.34
C THR A 361 21.24 25.49 -15.66
N VAL A 362 20.09 24.98 -15.24
CA VAL A 362 19.90 23.56 -14.88
C VAL A 362 20.00 22.73 -16.17
N PRO A 363 20.89 21.72 -16.26
CA PRO A 363 20.98 20.88 -17.46
C PRO A 363 19.69 20.07 -17.66
N ALA A 364 19.16 20.05 -18.88
CA ALA A 364 17.92 19.38 -19.28
C ALA A 364 17.99 17.84 -19.32
N SER A 365 18.92 17.21 -18.58
CA SER A 365 19.20 15.79 -18.65
C SER A 365 19.54 15.24 -17.27
N THR A 366 18.52 15.03 -16.46
CA THR A 366 18.61 14.16 -15.29
C THR A 366 18.44 12.73 -15.79
N GLU A 367 19.54 12.00 -15.99
CA GLU A 367 19.50 10.59 -16.39
C GLU A 367 19.34 9.69 -15.16
N VAL A 368 18.35 8.78 -15.22
CA VAL A 368 18.14 7.70 -14.24
C VAL A 368 18.82 6.45 -14.76
N PHE A 369 19.84 5.95 -14.05
CA PHE A 369 20.46 4.66 -14.33
C PHE A 369 19.80 3.58 -13.47
N VAL A 370 19.40 2.47 -14.11
CA VAL A 370 19.07 1.20 -13.43
C VAL A 370 20.23 0.25 -13.68
N ALA A 371 21.01 -0.05 -12.64
CA ALA A 371 22.08 -1.05 -12.70
C ALA A 371 21.57 -2.39 -12.16
N VAL A 372 21.38 -3.38 -13.04
CA VAL A 372 21.06 -4.77 -12.64
C VAL A 372 22.36 -5.57 -12.51
N THR A 373 22.76 -5.87 -11.27
CA THR A 373 23.97 -6.67 -10.99
C THR A 373 23.58 -8.05 -10.50
N SER A 374 23.92 -9.14 -11.19
CA SER A 374 23.68 -10.49 -10.64
C SER A 374 24.85 -10.94 -9.77
N LYS A 375 24.59 -11.72 -8.71
CA LYS A 375 25.63 -12.41 -7.92
C LYS A 375 25.48 -13.91 -8.11
N ASP A 376 26.57 -14.61 -8.39
CA ASP A 376 26.56 -16.07 -8.43
C ASP A 376 26.42 -16.69 -7.02
N ALA A 377 26.26 -18.01 -6.94
CA ALA A 377 26.11 -18.75 -5.68
C ALA A 377 27.31 -18.60 -4.71
N ASN A 378 28.41 -17.99 -5.15
CA ASN A 378 29.60 -17.71 -4.35
C ASN A 378 29.75 -16.21 -4.03
N GLY A 379 28.74 -15.38 -4.34
CA GLY A 379 28.71 -13.96 -4.03
C GLY A 379 29.53 -13.07 -4.97
N LYS A 380 29.98 -13.59 -6.13
CA LYS A 380 30.72 -12.81 -7.12
C LYS A 380 29.75 -12.06 -8.03
N GLU A 381 29.95 -10.75 -8.14
CA GLU A 381 29.18 -9.88 -9.04
C GLU A 381 29.52 -10.17 -10.51
N THR A 382 28.48 -10.41 -11.31
CA THR A 382 28.54 -10.57 -12.76
C THR A 382 27.66 -9.52 -13.42
N ASN A 383 28.27 -8.69 -14.28
CA ASN A 383 27.55 -7.78 -15.15
C ASN A 383 26.69 -8.60 -16.13
N VAL A 384 25.36 -8.44 -16.08
CA VAL A 384 24.46 -9.09 -17.05
C VAL A 384 24.58 -8.36 -18.38
N ARG A 385 24.89 -9.09 -19.46
CA ARG A 385 24.92 -8.57 -20.84
C ARG A 385 23.83 -9.26 -21.65
N LEU A 386 22.96 -8.49 -22.29
CA LEU A 386 22.01 -8.99 -23.28
C LEU A 386 22.76 -9.29 -24.58
N LEU A 387 22.57 -10.49 -25.12
CA LEU A 387 23.17 -10.93 -26.38
C LEU A 387 22.11 -10.91 -27.47
N ASP A 388 22.48 -10.49 -28.69
CA ASP A 388 21.65 -10.68 -29.88
C ASP A 388 21.44 -12.19 -30.11
N PRO A 389 20.18 -12.68 -30.14
CA PRO A 389 19.90 -14.10 -30.28
C PRO A 389 20.32 -14.70 -31.64
N ALA A 390 20.55 -13.88 -32.66
CA ALA A 390 21.01 -14.33 -33.98
C ALA A 390 22.54 -14.33 -34.11
N THR A 391 23.26 -13.48 -33.37
CA THR A 391 24.71 -13.25 -33.60
C THR A 391 25.60 -13.48 -32.38
N GLY A 392 25.04 -13.60 -31.16
CA GLY A 392 25.80 -13.83 -29.92
C GLY A 392 26.67 -12.65 -29.47
N VAL A 393 26.51 -11.48 -30.09
CA VAL A 393 27.22 -10.24 -29.75
C VAL A 393 26.45 -9.49 -28.66
N ALA A 394 27.15 -8.90 -27.69
CA ALA A 394 26.54 -8.07 -26.65
C ALA A 394 25.88 -6.82 -27.27
N LEU A 395 24.57 -6.67 -27.06
CA LEU A 395 23.83 -5.47 -27.44
C LEU A 395 24.26 -4.33 -26.51
N ALA A 396 24.86 -3.28 -27.08
CA ALA A 396 25.25 -2.09 -26.33
C ALA A 396 23.99 -1.31 -25.91
N ASN A 397 23.94 -0.98 -24.62
CA ASN A 397 23.06 -0.03 -23.92
C ASN A 397 21.87 0.51 -24.74
N SER A 398 20.70 -0.10 -24.58
CA SER A 398 19.43 0.62 -24.69
C SER A 398 18.35 -0.12 -23.92
N LEU A 399 18.26 0.17 -22.63
CA LEU A 399 16.98 0.16 -21.94
C LEU A 399 16.24 1.39 -22.49
N SER A 400 15.15 1.19 -23.23
CA SER A 400 14.33 2.33 -23.68
C SER A 400 13.45 2.79 -22.52
N ILE A 401 13.88 3.87 -21.86
CA ILE A 401 13.07 4.62 -20.90
C ILE A 401 12.30 5.65 -21.72
N THR A 402 10.97 5.59 -21.69
CA THR A 402 10.15 6.66 -22.24
C THR A 402 9.68 7.52 -21.07
N THR A 403 10.06 8.78 -21.06
CA THR A 403 9.56 9.76 -20.08
C THR A 403 8.36 10.47 -20.69
N GLY A 404 7.23 10.40 -20.01
CA GLY A 404 6.02 11.16 -20.35
C GLY A 404 5.57 11.95 -19.13
N GLY A 405 5.45 13.27 -19.25
CA GLY A 405 4.94 14.09 -18.16
C GLY A 405 5.28 15.57 -18.29
N GLY A 406 4.41 16.40 -17.73
CA GLY A 406 4.59 17.85 -17.67
C GLY A 406 5.67 18.27 -16.67
N PRO A 407 5.89 19.58 -16.49
CA PRO A 407 7.01 20.15 -15.73
C PRO A 407 7.11 19.75 -14.24
N SER A 408 6.11 19.03 -13.70
CA SER A 408 5.99 18.67 -12.28
C SER A 408 5.72 17.19 -12.01
N THR A 409 5.65 16.34 -13.04
CA THR A 409 5.43 14.89 -12.88
C THR A 409 6.19 14.15 -13.97
N HIS A 410 7.02 13.18 -13.60
CA HIS A 410 7.70 12.29 -14.55
C HIS A 410 7.34 10.86 -14.17
N SER A 411 6.61 10.14 -15.02
CA SER A 411 6.48 8.69 -14.91
C SER A 411 7.68 8.03 -15.61
N ILE A 412 8.18 6.94 -15.00
CA ILE A 412 9.20 6.09 -15.60
C ILE A 412 8.57 4.70 -15.77
N GLU A 413 8.32 4.33 -17.02
CA GLU A 413 7.83 3.00 -17.36
C GLU A 413 9.03 2.13 -17.77
N VAL A 414 9.20 0.98 -17.11
CA VAL A 414 10.29 0.03 -17.38
C VAL A 414 9.70 -1.27 -17.91
N GLN A 415 9.67 -1.44 -19.23
CA GLN A 415 9.30 -2.70 -19.88
C GLN A 415 10.51 -3.63 -20.00
N ILE A 416 10.40 -4.85 -19.48
CA ILE A 416 11.39 -5.92 -19.66
C ILE A 416 10.80 -6.97 -20.61
N ASN A 417 11.08 -6.85 -21.91
CA ASN A 417 10.67 -7.86 -22.88
C ASN A 417 11.68 -9.02 -22.87
N ALA A 418 11.39 -10.09 -22.14
CA ALA A 418 12.20 -11.30 -22.14
C ALA A 418 11.39 -12.50 -22.68
N VAL A 419 11.58 -12.84 -23.96
CA VAL A 419 11.18 -14.15 -24.49
C VAL A 419 12.21 -15.18 -24.01
N GLN A 420 11.81 -16.21 -23.25
CA GLN A 420 12.70 -17.33 -22.92
C GLN A 420 12.01 -18.71 -22.97
N PRO A 421 12.67 -19.75 -23.54
CA PRO A 421 12.30 -21.15 -23.36
C PRO A 421 12.78 -21.71 -21.99
N PRO A 422 12.34 -22.92 -21.62
CA PRO A 422 12.46 -23.44 -20.26
C PRO A 422 13.87 -24.00 -20.03
N ASN A 423 14.64 -23.35 -19.16
CA ASN A 423 15.43 -23.98 -18.08
C ASN A 423 16.33 -22.97 -17.36
N THR A 424 15.96 -22.73 -16.09
CA THR A 424 16.86 -22.49 -14.96
C THR A 424 17.95 -21.42 -15.13
N THR A 425 17.60 -20.15 -14.89
CA THR A 425 18.56 -19.15 -14.38
C THR A 425 17.80 -18.18 -13.46
N VAL A 426 18.25 -18.05 -12.21
CA VAL A 426 17.67 -17.14 -11.21
C VAL A 426 18.10 -15.72 -11.55
N PHE A 427 17.15 -14.86 -11.91
CA PHE A 427 17.38 -13.42 -11.95
C PHE A 427 17.18 -12.87 -10.53
N ASN A 428 18.13 -12.08 -10.04
CA ASN A 428 17.89 -11.15 -8.94
C ASN A 428 17.85 -9.77 -9.60
N VAL A 429 16.68 -9.15 -9.61
CA VAL A 429 16.55 -7.77 -10.11
C VAL A 429 16.98 -6.86 -8.97
N TYR A 430 18.11 -6.18 -9.16
CA TYR A 430 18.51 -5.07 -8.32
C TYR A 430 18.09 -3.80 -9.04
N ALA A 431 17.13 -3.07 -8.49
CA ALA A 431 16.83 -1.71 -8.91
C ALA A 431 17.68 -0.76 -8.07
N GLY A 432 18.86 -0.39 -8.59
CA GLY A 432 19.62 0.73 -8.07
C GLY A 432 19.15 2.01 -8.76
N PHE A 433 18.79 3.04 -8.00
CA PHE A 433 18.56 4.39 -8.52
C PHE A 433 19.75 5.27 -8.15
N SER A 434 20.24 6.05 -9.11
CA SER A 434 21.28 7.07 -8.91
C SER A 434 20.59 8.45 -8.83
N LEU A 435 20.49 9.03 -7.63
CA LEU A 435 20.10 10.44 -7.47
C LEU A 435 21.35 11.33 -7.46
N SER A 436 21.63 12.05 -8.53
CA SER A 436 22.61 13.14 -8.49
C SER A 436 21.98 14.35 -7.79
N ALA A 437 22.21 14.50 -6.50
CA ALA A 437 21.90 15.73 -5.75
C ALA A 437 23.21 16.46 -5.46
N MET A 438 23.42 17.59 -6.13
CA MET A 438 24.55 18.47 -5.86
C MET A 438 24.37 19.11 -4.47
N PHE A 439 24.90 18.48 -3.42
CA PHE A 439 24.99 19.09 -2.10
C PHE A 439 26.15 20.10 -2.09
N LEU A 440 25.82 21.37 -1.85
CA LEU A 440 26.81 22.38 -1.49
C LEU A 440 27.22 22.11 -0.03
N VAL A 441 28.49 21.78 0.17
CA VAL A 441 29.11 21.67 1.49
C VAL A 441 29.06 23.06 2.15
N ALA A 442 28.19 23.24 3.15
CA ALA A 442 28.36 24.31 4.12
C ALA A 442 29.31 23.78 5.21
N ASN A 443 30.53 24.30 5.18
CA ASN A 443 31.57 24.07 6.19
C ASN A 443 31.09 24.40 7.61
N ASP A 444 31.58 23.62 8.58
CA ASP A 444 31.82 23.91 10.00
C ASP A 444 30.91 24.94 10.71
N VAL A 445 30.05 24.46 11.64
CA VAL A 445 30.08 24.78 13.10
C VAL A 445 29.51 23.61 13.90
#